data_AF-A0A535YDB8-F1
#
_entry.id   AF-A0A535YDB8-F1
#
_cell.length_a   1.000
_cell.length_b   1.000
_cell.length_c   1.000
_cell.angle_alpha   90.00
_cell.angle_beta   90.00
_cell.angle_gamma   90.00
#
_symmetry.space_group_name_H-M   'P 1'
#
loop_
_entity.id
_entity.type
_entity.pdbx_description
1 polymer ?
#
loop_
_entity_poly.entity_id
_entity_poly.type
_entity_poly.pdbx_seq_one_letter_code
_entity_poly.pdbx_strand_id
1 'polypeptide(L)'
;MGWHLIENSRIVYPSATAMGPYGLLQTVNFIQLGLGIIALAAGLWMTVRPRPRVGLAFVFLAGIAIVLSMFTTDGTSGTPTTWHGTIHGLAFILMLFSTLIGSLVLAFQLRNNMQWRPVAVVSVTVPIVIIGTLVLSGAIKQAGGIIGIVSLLVIFAWYELLALRLLGVTSKHPAS
;
A
#
# COMPACT_ATOMS: atom_id res chain seq x y z
N MET A 1 23.22 -8.44 -5.53
CA MET A 1 21.86 -8.39 -6.12
C MET A 1 21.93 -7.42 -7.31
N GLY A 2 21.91 -7.90 -8.56
CA GLY A 2 22.05 -7.06 -9.77
C GLY A 2 20.81 -6.21 -10.06
N TRP A 3 20.39 -5.39 -9.08
CA TRP A 3 19.29 -4.44 -9.22
C TRP A 3 19.82 -3.06 -9.57
N HIS A 4 19.09 -2.40 -10.44
CA HIS A 4 19.40 -1.07 -10.94
C HIS A 4 18.18 -0.17 -10.75
N LEU A 5 18.41 1.04 -10.23
CA LEU A 5 17.35 2.02 -9.98
C LEU A 5 16.75 2.57 -11.29
N ILE A 6 17.59 2.74 -12.31
CA ILE A 6 17.25 3.40 -13.57
C ILE A 6 17.14 2.39 -14.72
N GLU A 7 18.00 1.38 -14.76
CA GLU A 7 18.02 0.38 -15.82
C GLU A 7 17.02 -0.75 -15.55
N ASN A 8 16.73 -1.54 -16.59
CA ASN A 8 15.91 -2.73 -16.44
C ASN A 8 16.62 -3.75 -15.52
N SER A 9 15.98 -4.05 -14.39
CA SER A 9 16.52 -4.95 -13.39
C SER A 9 15.97 -6.37 -13.60
N ARG A 10 16.86 -7.37 -13.47
CA ARG A 10 16.48 -8.79 -13.40
C ARG A 10 15.82 -9.19 -12.07
N ILE A 11 15.55 -8.22 -11.20
CA ILE A 11 15.00 -8.43 -9.87
C ILE A 11 13.93 -7.37 -9.62
N VAL A 12 12.72 -7.79 -9.26
CA VAL A 12 11.62 -6.89 -8.90
C VAL A 12 11.81 -6.41 -7.47
N TYR A 13 12.40 -5.23 -7.31
CA TYR A 13 12.48 -4.54 -6.02
C TYR A 13 11.16 -3.87 -5.65
N PRO A 14 10.90 -3.62 -4.35
CA PRO A 14 11.76 -3.95 -3.21
C PRO A 14 11.53 -5.34 -2.61
N SER A 15 10.43 -6.03 -2.95
CA SER A 15 10.03 -7.29 -2.31
C SER A 15 11.05 -8.42 -2.47
N ALA A 16 11.79 -8.44 -3.58
CA ALA A 16 12.87 -9.41 -3.81
C ALA A 16 14.03 -9.33 -2.81
N THR A 17 14.13 -8.28 -1.98
CA THR A 17 15.07 -8.24 -0.85
C THR A 17 14.80 -9.37 0.16
N ALA A 18 13.58 -9.92 0.19
CA ALA A 18 13.21 -11.11 0.96
C ALA A 18 14.03 -12.36 0.58
N MET A 19 14.58 -12.43 -0.64
CA MET A 19 15.46 -13.53 -1.09
C MET A 19 16.92 -13.34 -0.66
N GLY A 20 17.27 -12.17 -0.08
CA GLY A 20 18.64 -11.83 0.27
C GLY A 20 19.03 -12.18 1.71
N PRO A 21 20.27 -11.84 2.11
CA PRO A 21 20.78 -12.12 3.46
C PRO A 21 19.94 -11.51 4.60
N TYR A 22 19.23 -10.41 4.31
CA TYR A 22 18.32 -9.74 5.24
C TYR A 22 16.85 -10.08 4.99
N GLY A 23 16.56 -11.22 4.40
CA GLY A 23 15.19 -11.57 3.99
C GLY A 23 14.18 -11.56 5.13
N LEU A 24 14.60 -12.02 6.32
CA LEU A 24 13.78 -11.97 7.53
C LEU A 24 13.37 -10.55 7.91
N LEU A 25 14.26 -9.57 7.74
CA LEU A 25 13.93 -8.16 8.03
C LEU A 25 12.81 -7.67 7.10
N GLN A 26 12.86 -8.05 5.82
CA GLN A 26 11.81 -7.71 4.87
C GLN A 26 10.48 -8.41 5.20
N THR A 27 10.51 -9.68 5.62
CA THR A 27 9.34 -10.41 6.11
C THR A 27 8.71 -9.71 7.33
N VAL A 28 9.52 -9.32 8.32
CA VAL A 28 9.04 -8.58 9.50
C VAL A 28 8.46 -7.22 9.12
N ASN A 29 9.08 -6.51 8.17
CA ASN A 29 8.59 -5.24 7.66
C ASN A 29 7.18 -5.37 7.04
N PHE A 30 6.93 -6.41 6.24
CA PHE A 30 5.60 -6.69 5.70
C PHE A 30 4.56 -6.94 6.79
N ILE A 31 4.89 -7.76 7.79
CA ILE A 31 3.99 -8.04 8.92
C ILE A 31 3.69 -6.76 9.70
N GLN A 32 4.72 -6.01 10.09
CA GLN A 32 4.58 -4.77 10.85
C GLN A 32 3.70 -3.75 10.12
N LEU A 33 3.99 -3.50 8.84
CA LEU A 33 3.27 -2.53 8.04
C LEU A 33 1.80 -2.94 7.81
N GLY A 34 1.57 -4.21 7.49
CA GLY A 34 0.22 -4.74 7.27
C GLY A 34 -0.64 -4.66 8.53
N LEU A 35 -0.09 -5.03 9.69
CA LEU A 35 -0.76 -4.89 10.99
C LEU A 35 -1.02 -3.42 11.34
N GLY A 36 -0.09 -2.52 11.05
CA GLY A 36 -0.27 -1.07 11.22
C GLY A 36 -1.44 -0.51 10.41
N ILE A 37 -1.60 -0.95 9.16
CA ILE A 37 -2.72 -0.54 8.29
C ILE A 37 -4.04 -1.15 8.75
N ILE A 38 -4.04 -2.38 9.27
CA ILE A 38 -5.23 -2.99 9.91
C ILE A 38 -5.64 -2.18 11.15
N ALA A 39 -4.69 -1.82 12.01
CA ALA A 39 -4.93 -1.00 13.19
C ALA A 39 -5.47 0.40 12.81
N LEU A 40 -4.94 0.99 11.73
CA LEU A 40 -5.44 2.25 11.16
C LEU A 40 -6.91 2.12 10.73
N ALA A 41 -7.28 1.05 10.02
CA ALA A 41 -8.68 0.82 9.64
C ALA A 41 -9.61 0.73 10.86
N ALA A 42 -9.17 0.04 11.93
CA ALA A 42 -9.89 -0.05 13.19
C ALA A 42 -10.01 1.32 13.88
N GLY A 43 -8.94 2.11 13.93
CA GLY A 43 -8.96 3.46 14.51
C GLY A 43 -9.90 4.40 13.77
N LEU A 44 -9.91 4.36 12.43
CA LEU A 44 -10.86 5.11 11.62
C LEU A 44 -12.31 4.65 11.86
N TRP A 45 -12.55 3.36 12.03
CA TRP A 45 -13.88 2.81 12.33
C TRP A 45 -14.44 3.31 13.68
N MET A 46 -13.56 3.47 14.67
CA MET A 46 -13.94 3.93 16.00
C MET A 46 -14.24 5.44 16.02
N THR A 47 -13.49 6.23 15.26
CA THR A 47 -13.47 7.70 15.37
C THR A 47 -14.35 8.42 14.35
N VAL A 48 -14.43 7.94 13.09
CA VAL A 48 -15.06 8.70 12.01
C VAL A 48 -16.57 8.52 12.01
N ARG A 49 -17.30 9.64 11.95
CA ARG A 49 -18.77 9.67 11.84
C ARG A 49 -19.22 10.57 10.68
N PRO A 50 -20.23 10.14 9.89
CA PRO A 50 -20.73 8.76 9.78
C PRO A 50 -19.60 7.81 9.31
N ARG A 51 -19.73 6.51 9.64
CA ARG A 51 -18.64 5.55 9.38
C ARG A 51 -18.49 5.25 7.89
N PRO A 52 -17.30 5.41 7.29
CA PRO A 52 -17.07 5.15 5.86
C PRO A 52 -16.82 3.65 5.59
N ARG A 53 -17.80 2.79 5.89
CA ARG A 53 -17.65 1.33 6.01
C ARG A 53 -16.94 0.67 4.82
N VAL A 54 -17.35 1.01 3.60
CA VAL A 54 -16.79 0.40 2.38
C VAL A 54 -15.34 0.81 2.18
N GLY A 55 -15.01 2.07 2.49
CA GLY A 55 -13.64 2.56 2.36
C GLY A 55 -12.71 1.91 3.37
N LEU A 56 -13.20 1.71 4.60
CA LEU A 56 -12.46 1.01 5.65
C LEU A 56 -12.27 -0.46 5.36
N ALA A 57 -13.23 -1.13 4.72
CA ALA A 57 -13.07 -2.50 4.27
C ALA A 57 -11.89 -2.63 3.29
N PHE A 58 -11.73 -1.70 2.35
CA PHE A 58 -10.59 -1.68 1.45
C PHE A 58 -9.26 -1.37 2.15
N VAL A 59 -9.22 -0.45 3.11
CA VAL A 59 -8.00 -0.21 3.91
C VAL A 59 -7.61 -1.47 4.68
N PHE A 60 -8.58 -2.14 5.30
CA PHE A 60 -8.36 -3.39 6.01
C PHE A 60 -7.85 -4.50 5.09
N LEU A 61 -8.47 -4.68 3.91
CA LEU A 61 -8.03 -5.63 2.89
C LEU A 61 -6.61 -5.35 2.39
N ALA A 62 -6.24 -4.07 2.23
CA ALA A 62 -4.88 -3.71 1.87
C ALA A 62 -3.87 -4.09 2.96
N GLY A 63 -4.24 -3.92 4.24
CA GLY A 63 -3.41 -4.38 5.35
C GLY A 63 -3.23 -5.90 5.36
N ILE A 64 -4.30 -6.68 5.12
CA ILE A 64 -4.20 -8.14 4.94
C ILE A 64 -3.27 -8.49 3.78
N ALA A 65 -3.43 -7.82 2.65
CA ALA A 65 -2.60 -8.04 1.47
C ALA A 65 -1.11 -7.80 1.78
N ILE A 66 -0.79 -6.73 2.51
CA ILE A 66 0.60 -6.44 2.90
C ILE A 66 1.14 -7.50 3.88
N VAL A 67 0.33 -8.01 4.82
CA VAL A 67 0.75 -9.16 5.65
C VAL A 67 1.03 -10.39 4.77
N LEU A 68 0.17 -10.70 3.80
CA LEU A 68 0.39 -11.81 2.88
C LEU A 68 1.63 -11.63 1.99
N SER A 69 2.09 -10.39 1.77
CA SER A 69 3.38 -10.15 1.11
C SER A 69 4.59 -10.61 1.93
N MET A 70 4.41 -11.09 3.17
CA MET A 70 5.47 -11.74 3.97
C MET A 70 6.04 -13.00 3.31
N PHE A 71 5.24 -13.69 2.47
CA PHE A 71 5.71 -14.83 1.69
C PHE A 71 6.74 -14.36 0.66
N THR A 72 7.87 -15.05 0.56
CA THR A 72 8.95 -14.66 -0.34
C THR A 72 8.50 -14.69 -1.80
N THR A 73 8.71 -13.59 -2.51
CA THR A 73 8.42 -13.49 -3.95
C THR A 73 9.37 -14.36 -4.77
N ASP A 74 8.93 -14.79 -5.94
CA ASP A 74 9.82 -15.46 -6.90
C ASP A 74 10.74 -14.44 -7.59
N GLY A 75 11.87 -14.92 -8.12
CA GLY A 75 12.75 -14.11 -8.95
C GLY A 75 12.10 -13.75 -10.30
N THR A 76 12.84 -13.06 -11.16
CA THR A 76 12.44 -12.88 -12.57
C THR A 76 13.12 -13.90 -13.46
N SER A 77 12.55 -14.10 -14.65
CA SER A 77 13.15 -14.79 -15.80
C SER A 77 13.80 -16.14 -15.49
N GLY A 78 13.03 -17.22 -15.65
CA GLY A 78 13.53 -18.60 -15.58
C GLY A 78 13.50 -19.23 -14.19
N THR A 79 13.11 -18.48 -13.15
CA THR A 79 12.78 -19.05 -11.84
C THR A 79 11.43 -19.76 -11.90
N PRO A 80 11.34 -21.03 -11.45
CA PRO A 80 10.06 -21.73 -11.33
C PRO A 80 9.11 -20.95 -10.42
N THR A 81 7.84 -20.86 -10.83
CA THR A 81 6.80 -20.29 -9.98
C THR A 81 6.59 -21.19 -8.77
N THR A 82 6.67 -20.63 -7.57
CA THR A 82 6.42 -21.33 -6.32
C THR A 82 5.03 -20.99 -5.77
N TRP A 83 4.54 -21.79 -4.83
CA TRP A 83 3.28 -21.50 -4.16
C TRP A 83 3.36 -20.21 -3.31
N HIS A 84 4.50 -19.97 -2.64
CA HIS A 84 4.69 -18.77 -1.82
C HIS A 84 4.86 -17.52 -2.68
N GLY A 85 5.56 -17.63 -3.82
CA GLY A 85 5.67 -16.55 -4.80
C GLY A 85 4.34 -16.22 -5.46
N THR A 86 3.49 -17.22 -5.70
CA THR A 86 2.10 -17.02 -6.16
C THR A 86 1.28 -16.23 -5.13
N ILE A 87 1.34 -16.61 -3.84
CA ILE A 87 0.66 -15.85 -2.78
C ILE A 87 1.16 -14.41 -2.74
N HIS A 88 2.47 -14.20 -2.83
CA HIS A 88 3.05 -12.85 -2.85
C HIS A 88 2.54 -12.02 -4.03
N GLY A 89 2.52 -12.61 -5.24
CA GLY A 89 2.02 -11.92 -6.44
C GLY A 89 0.55 -11.53 -6.32
N LEU A 90 -0.29 -12.45 -5.84
CA LEU A 90 -1.72 -12.17 -5.58
C LEU A 90 -1.91 -11.12 -4.48
N ALA A 91 -1.09 -11.16 -3.44
CA ALA A 91 -1.08 -10.17 -2.37
C ALA A 91 -0.74 -8.78 -2.90
N PHE A 92 0.26 -8.66 -3.79
CA PHE A 92 0.60 -7.39 -4.43
C PHE A 92 -0.58 -6.83 -5.26
N ILE A 93 -1.24 -7.68 -6.05
CA ILE A 93 -2.42 -7.29 -6.84
C ILE A 93 -3.56 -6.83 -5.91
N LEU A 94 -3.83 -7.58 -4.84
CA LEU A 94 -4.87 -7.25 -3.87
C LEU A 94 -4.58 -5.94 -3.15
N MET A 95 -3.33 -5.67 -2.77
CA MET A 95 -2.90 -4.41 -2.17
C MET A 95 -3.14 -3.25 -3.14
N LEU A 96 -2.68 -3.36 -4.39
CA LEU A 96 -2.88 -2.32 -5.41
C LEU A 96 -4.36 -2.03 -5.62
N PHE A 97 -5.17 -3.06 -5.90
CA PHE A 97 -6.60 -2.93 -6.12
C PHE A 97 -7.30 -2.29 -4.92
N SER A 98 -7.00 -2.78 -3.71
CA SER A 98 -7.61 -2.27 -2.48
C SER A 98 -7.23 -0.81 -2.22
N THR A 99 -6.00 -0.41 -2.51
CA THR A 99 -5.56 0.98 -2.36
C THR A 99 -6.22 1.90 -3.40
N LEU A 100 -6.26 1.48 -4.66
CA LEU A 100 -6.86 2.23 -5.77
C LEU A 100 -8.34 2.51 -5.52
N ILE A 101 -9.11 1.47 -5.23
CA ILE A 101 -10.55 1.60 -5.03
C ILE A 101 -10.82 2.22 -3.65
N GLY A 102 -10.10 1.78 -2.62
CA GLY A 102 -10.26 2.27 -1.26
C GLY A 102 -10.03 3.77 -1.11
N SER A 103 -9.03 4.32 -1.79
CA SER A 103 -8.73 5.76 -1.76
C SER A 103 -9.84 6.60 -2.39
N LEU A 104 -10.38 6.20 -3.54
CA LEU A 104 -11.53 6.87 -4.18
C LEU A 104 -12.80 6.76 -3.33
N VAL A 105 -13.08 5.56 -2.82
CA VAL A 105 -14.27 5.28 -2.01
C VAL A 105 -14.22 6.02 -0.67
N LEU A 106 -13.04 6.14 -0.05
CA LEU A 106 -12.84 6.98 1.13
C LEU A 106 -12.95 8.46 0.79
N ALA A 107 -12.35 8.92 -0.30
CA ALA A 107 -12.48 10.30 -0.76
C ALA A 107 -13.95 10.70 -0.88
N PHE A 108 -14.74 9.86 -1.55
CA PHE A 108 -16.17 10.07 -1.71
C PHE A 108 -16.89 10.10 -0.35
N GLN A 109 -16.71 9.11 0.52
CA GLN A 109 -17.43 9.04 1.81
C GLN A 109 -17.04 10.14 2.79
N LEU A 110 -15.79 10.64 2.71
CA LEU A 110 -15.26 11.66 3.63
C LEU A 110 -15.42 13.10 3.13
N ARG A 111 -15.83 13.31 1.87
CA ARG A 111 -15.84 14.65 1.23
C ARG A 111 -16.67 15.71 1.97
N ASN A 112 -17.74 15.29 2.64
CA ASN A 112 -18.64 16.18 3.38
C ASN A 112 -18.28 16.33 4.86
N ASN A 113 -17.30 15.57 5.36
CA ASN A 113 -16.85 15.71 6.73
C ASN A 113 -15.77 16.80 6.78
N MET A 114 -16.06 17.94 7.41
CA MET A 114 -15.14 19.08 7.48
C MET A 114 -13.78 18.72 8.08
N GLN A 115 -13.76 17.81 9.07
CA GLN A 115 -12.53 17.33 9.68
C GLN A 115 -11.75 16.34 8.79
N TRP A 116 -12.31 15.81 7.71
CA TRP A 116 -11.63 14.85 6.84
C TRP A 116 -11.52 15.30 5.37
N ARG A 117 -12.18 16.41 5.00
CA ARG A 117 -12.23 16.95 3.65
C ARG A 117 -10.84 17.17 3.01
N PRO A 118 -9.81 17.69 3.70
CA PRO A 118 -8.47 17.83 3.08
C PRO A 118 -7.88 16.48 2.65
N VAL A 119 -8.01 15.46 3.51
CA VAL A 119 -7.54 14.09 3.18
C VAL A 119 -8.39 13.49 2.06
N ALA A 120 -9.69 13.76 2.04
CA ALA A 120 -10.57 13.31 0.97
C ALA A 120 -10.14 13.85 -0.41
N VAL A 121 -9.75 15.13 -0.50
CA VAL A 121 -9.27 15.74 -1.75
C VAL A 121 -7.96 15.09 -2.20
N VAL A 122 -6.99 14.92 -1.30
CA VAL A 122 -5.70 14.28 -1.63
C VAL A 122 -5.89 12.82 -2.03
N SER A 123 -6.84 12.11 -1.42
CA SER A 123 -7.09 10.69 -1.72
C SER A 123 -7.47 10.43 -3.18
N VAL A 124 -8.01 11.43 -3.90
CA VAL A 124 -8.34 11.29 -5.33
C VAL A 124 -7.08 11.24 -6.21
N THR A 125 -5.94 11.78 -5.76
CA THR A 125 -4.71 11.80 -6.55
C THR A 125 -3.97 10.46 -6.51
N VAL A 126 -4.19 9.66 -5.46
CA VAL A 126 -3.56 8.34 -5.25
C VAL A 126 -3.71 7.41 -6.47
N PRO A 127 -4.93 7.15 -6.99
CA PRO A 127 -5.09 6.28 -8.15
C PRO A 127 -4.49 6.86 -9.43
N ILE A 128 -4.49 8.18 -9.60
CA ILE A 128 -3.88 8.84 -10.76
C ILE A 128 -2.38 8.53 -10.79
N VAL A 129 -1.71 8.69 -9.65
CA VAL A 129 -0.26 8.43 -9.56
C VAL A 129 0.03 6.94 -9.74
N ILE A 130 -0.71 6.04 -9.07
CA ILE A 130 -0.49 4.60 -9.20
C ILE A 130 -0.70 4.14 -10.64
N ILE A 131 -1.80 4.53 -11.30
CA ILE A 131 -2.07 4.14 -12.68
C ILE A 131 -1.02 4.74 -13.62
N GLY A 132 -0.70 6.03 -13.46
CA GLY A 132 0.30 6.71 -14.29
C GLY A 132 1.68 6.06 -14.19
N THR A 133 2.11 5.73 -12.98
CA THR A 133 3.39 5.06 -12.72
C THR A 133 3.41 3.61 -13.21
N LEU A 134 2.31 2.86 -13.11
CA LEU A 134 2.21 1.50 -13.66
C LEU A 134 2.29 1.52 -15.20
N VAL A 135 1.52 2.39 -15.85
CA VAL A 135 1.53 2.54 -17.32
C VAL A 135 2.92 2.95 -17.79
N LEU A 136 3.55 3.93 -17.13
CA LEU A 136 4.88 4.38 -17.49
C LEU A 136 5.92 3.27 -17.27
N SER A 137 5.89 2.56 -16.15
CA SER A 137 6.80 1.44 -15.86
C SER A 137 6.71 0.34 -16.92
N GLY A 138 5.50 0.02 -17.38
CA GLY A 138 5.27 -0.94 -18.45
C GLY A 138 5.83 -0.44 -19.79
N ALA A 139 5.57 0.81 -20.15
CA ALA A 139 6.00 1.41 -21.41
C ALA A 139 7.53 1.43 -21.56
N ILE A 140 8.27 1.70 -20.47
CA ILE A 140 9.74 1.76 -20.49
C ILE A 140 10.43 0.52 -19.90
N LYS A 141 9.67 -0.56 -19.62
CA LYS A 141 10.16 -1.83 -19.06
C LYS A 141 11.01 -1.67 -17.79
N GLN A 142 10.58 -0.79 -16.88
CA GLN A 142 11.29 -0.45 -15.64
C GLN A 142 10.54 -0.95 -14.38
N ALA A 143 9.93 -2.13 -14.47
CA ALA A 143 9.24 -2.74 -13.34
C ALA A 143 10.20 -2.96 -12.17
N GLY A 144 9.90 -2.38 -11.00
CA GLY A 144 10.77 -2.45 -9.82
C GLY A 144 11.94 -1.45 -9.81
N GLY A 145 12.01 -0.51 -10.75
CA GLY A 145 12.93 0.64 -10.71
C GLY A 145 12.30 1.87 -10.06
N ILE A 146 12.88 3.05 -10.30
CA ILE A 146 12.49 4.31 -9.65
C ILE A 146 10.99 4.63 -9.77
N ILE A 147 10.37 4.35 -10.90
CA ILE A 147 8.93 4.63 -11.11
C ILE A 147 8.07 3.75 -10.20
N GLY A 148 8.40 2.47 -10.06
CA GLY A 148 7.70 1.57 -9.13
C GLY A 148 7.88 1.99 -7.67
N ILE A 149 9.06 2.51 -7.31
CA ILE A 149 9.31 3.07 -5.97
C ILE A 149 8.40 4.29 -5.73
N VAL A 150 8.24 5.18 -6.70
CA VAL A 150 7.33 6.33 -6.58
C VAL A 150 5.89 5.87 -6.30
N SER A 151 5.40 4.83 -6.98
CA SER A 151 4.07 4.26 -6.71
C SER A 151 3.95 3.81 -5.25
N LEU A 152 4.93 3.06 -4.75
CA LEU A 152 4.93 2.54 -3.39
C LEU A 152 5.02 3.65 -2.35
N LEU A 153 5.85 4.68 -2.58
CA LEU A 153 5.95 5.84 -1.71
C LEU A 153 4.62 6.57 -1.59
N VAL A 154 3.89 6.75 -2.71
CA VAL A 154 2.57 7.39 -2.66
C VAL A 154 1.54 6.53 -1.93
N ILE A 155 1.56 5.22 -2.12
CA ILE A 155 0.69 4.29 -1.38
C ILE A 155 0.92 4.43 0.12
N PHE A 156 2.18 4.34 0.57
CA PHE A 156 2.49 4.39 2.01
C PHE A 156 2.30 5.79 2.59
N ALA A 157 2.67 6.84 1.88
CA ALA A 157 2.43 8.23 2.30
C ALA A 157 0.93 8.52 2.47
N TRP A 158 0.07 7.89 1.67
CA TRP A 158 -1.37 8.03 1.83
C TRP A 158 -1.90 7.35 3.11
N TYR A 159 -1.44 6.13 3.43
CA TYR A 159 -1.77 5.49 4.70
C TYR A 159 -1.23 6.26 5.91
N GLU A 160 -0.02 6.79 5.80
CA GLU A 160 0.57 7.64 6.83
C GLU A 160 -0.23 8.95 7.01
N LEU A 161 -0.65 9.60 5.92
CA LEU A 161 -1.52 10.78 5.97
C LEU A 161 -2.84 10.49 6.70
N LEU A 162 -3.47 9.33 6.44
CA LEU A 162 -4.66 8.89 7.17
C LEU A 162 -4.38 8.72 8.66
N ALA A 163 -3.26 8.08 9.02
CA ALA A 163 -2.86 7.86 10.41
C ALA A 163 -2.56 9.18 11.14
N LEU A 164 -1.79 10.08 10.54
CA LEU A 164 -1.49 11.41 11.08
C LEU A 164 -2.78 12.24 11.26
N ARG A 165 -3.71 12.15 10.29
CA ARG A 165 -5.00 12.83 10.42
C ARG A 165 -5.81 12.27 11.57
N LEU A 166 -5.85 10.94 11.70
CA LEU A 166 -6.52 10.26 12.80
C LEU A 166 -5.98 10.73 14.16
N LEU A 167 -4.66 10.72 14.34
CA LEU A 167 -3.99 11.20 15.54
C LEU A 167 -4.30 12.68 15.84
N GLY A 168 -4.29 13.52 14.80
CA GLY A 168 -4.60 14.95 14.95
C GLY A 168 -6.06 15.23 15.34
N VAL A 169 -7.00 14.37 14.92
CA VAL A 169 -8.42 14.49 15.30
C VAL A 169 -8.66 13.98 16.72
N THR A 170 -8.07 12.84 17.11
CA THR A 170 -8.23 12.27 18.46
C THR A 170 -7.57 13.11 19.53
N SER A 171 -6.43 13.72 19.24
CA SER A 171 -5.71 14.57 20.22
C SER A 171 -6.49 15.84 20.58
N LYS A 172 -7.37 16.32 19.70
CA LYS A 172 -8.22 17.51 19.94
C LYS A 172 -9.50 17.20 20.72
N HIS A 173 -9.88 15.92 20.78
CA HIS A 173 -11.06 15.44 21.48
C HIS A 173 -10.71 14.13 22.19
N PRO A 174 -9.96 14.18 23.30
CA PRO A 174 -9.66 12.99 24.08
C PRO A 174 -10.98 12.32 24.48
N ALA A 175 -11.05 11.01 24.29
CA ALA A 175 -12.21 10.24 24.72
C ALA A 175 -12.36 10.41 26.24
N SER A 176 -13.46 11.04 26.65
CA SER A 176 -13.91 11.14 28.05
C SER A 176 -14.45 9.81 28.55
#